data_AF-A0A4R0ZEU6-F1
#
_entry.id   AF-A0A4R0ZEU6-F1
#
_cell.length_a   1.000
_cell.length_b   1.000
_cell.length_c   1.000
_cell.angle_alpha   90.00
_cell.angle_beta   90.00
_cell.angle_gamma   90.00
#
_symmetry.space_group_name_H-M   'P 1'
#
loop_
_entity.id
_entity.type
_entity.pdbx_description
1 polymer ?
#
loop_
_entity_poly.entity_id
_entity_poly.type
_entity_poly.pdbx_seq_one_letter_code
_entity_poly.pdbx_strand_id
1 'polypeptide(L)'
;MAILLNGQSDFLQRSHLNMIIKIDKSLIRYVTENSLQNNQDIIDGINSFLKLSYDEQHLVIIDLLVIDFLKENFENEIDKSCLQALSNIRNREVGVNKEYLRSFPIHINVTVDEEIKVNEVRVVENPYYPEGKIFEINIYSLCDYQFLGEKVSILSEYDTDVSFYSLIGKKFLHENYTNLKFKDNKINPGYGGNIKKAIEVAVRNQEKTLIICDTDKKAENEPLGNGCTLENVEIEYKKFKDSSILHLLSLDAHEKENLIPASWLQELNMNRTYCVNVLNLENTEFSDRLLFLDFKEGLTKEKYHSSPIIKKYYDPAIQVLGIDLNSLQDKEYIFSKIHSKRWDDYANEILNKKELTEFPDYLKDNINKLGLFISCWIVSGRKDTNKAKQYIL
;
A
#
# COMPACT_ATOMS: atom_id res chain seq x y z
N MET A 1 -18.10 -28.81 4.46
CA MET A 1 -18.43 -27.38 4.36
C MET A 1 -18.66 -27.10 2.89
N ALA A 2 -19.92 -27.01 2.48
CA ALA A 2 -20.28 -26.51 1.17
C ALA A 2 -20.17 -24.99 1.24
N ILE A 3 -19.28 -24.42 0.45
CA ILE A 3 -18.96 -23.00 0.45
C ILE A 3 -19.37 -22.45 -0.90
N LEU A 4 -20.09 -21.33 -0.89
CA LEU A 4 -20.67 -20.73 -2.07
C LEU A 4 -19.90 -19.46 -2.47
N LEU A 5 -19.65 -19.27 -3.76
CA LEU A 5 -18.92 -18.13 -4.32
C LEU A 5 -19.83 -17.34 -5.23
N ASN A 6 -19.51 -16.06 -5.42
CA ASN A 6 -20.07 -15.30 -6.53
C ASN A 6 -19.39 -15.65 -7.88
N GLY A 7 -19.41 -16.92 -8.31
CA GLY A 7 -18.92 -17.40 -9.61
C GLY A 7 -17.38 -17.53 -9.74
N GLN A 8 -16.86 -18.60 -10.35
CA GLN A 8 -15.40 -18.86 -10.37
C GLN A 8 -14.62 -18.12 -11.48
N SER A 9 -15.18 -17.98 -12.68
CA SER A 9 -14.45 -17.39 -13.83
C SER A 9 -14.65 -15.87 -13.95
N ASP A 10 -15.86 -15.40 -13.64
CA ASP A 10 -16.19 -13.97 -13.65
C ASP A 10 -15.58 -13.23 -12.47
N PHE A 11 -15.42 -13.86 -11.30
CA PHE A 11 -14.80 -13.23 -10.13
C PHE A 11 -13.33 -12.85 -10.41
N LEU A 12 -12.54 -13.69 -11.09
CA LEU A 12 -11.17 -13.30 -11.48
C LEU A 12 -11.10 -12.13 -12.46
N GLN A 13 -12.15 -11.92 -13.27
CA GLN A 13 -12.22 -10.85 -14.27
C GLN A 13 -12.95 -9.59 -13.78
N ARG A 14 -13.78 -9.71 -12.73
CA ARG A 14 -14.71 -8.68 -12.23
C ARG A 14 -14.59 -8.37 -10.74
N SER A 15 -14.05 -9.26 -9.92
CA SER A 15 -13.89 -8.97 -8.49
C SER A 15 -12.83 -7.91 -8.31
N HIS A 16 -13.26 -6.78 -7.79
CA HIS A 16 -12.44 -5.59 -7.77
C HIS A 16 -11.59 -5.47 -6.49
N LEU A 17 -11.70 -6.35 -5.48
CA LEU A 17 -10.91 -6.23 -4.24
C LEU A 17 -10.53 -7.54 -3.51
N ASN A 18 -9.39 -7.41 -2.82
CA ASN A 18 -9.08 -7.62 -1.40
C ASN A 18 -9.88 -8.68 -0.62
N MET A 19 -9.14 -9.55 0.07
CA MET A 19 -9.51 -10.30 1.29
C MET A 19 -10.71 -11.25 1.19
N ILE A 20 -10.62 -12.37 1.89
CA ILE A 20 -11.73 -13.30 2.06
C ILE A 20 -12.51 -12.87 3.29
N ILE A 21 -13.80 -12.58 3.16
CA ILE A 21 -14.68 -12.40 4.32
C ILE A 21 -15.48 -13.67 4.51
N LYS A 22 -15.31 -14.31 5.67
CA LYS A 22 -15.94 -15.58 6.00
C LYS A 22 -16.95 -15.41 7.13
N ILE A 23 -18.17 -15.90 6.90
CA ILE A 23 -19.16 -16.18 7.94
C ILE A 23 -19.38 -17.68 8.01
N ASP A 24 -19.21 -18.26 9.19
CA ASP A 24 -19.52 -19.65 9.43
C ASP A 24 -20.72 -19.83 10.38
N LYS A 25 -21.08 -21.10 10.59
CA LYS A 25 -22.22 -21.52 11.41
C LYS A 25 -22.21 -21.02 12.85
N SER A 26 -21.10 -20.46 13.35
CA SER A 26 -21.05 -19.83 14.68
C SER A 26 -22.09 -18.71 14.81
N LEU A 27 -22.42 -18.01 13.72
CA LEU A 27 -23.45 -16.97 13.70
C LEU A 27 -24.82 -17.50 14.14
N ILE A 28 -25.24 -18.65 13.62
CA ILE A 28 -26.55 -19.26 13.92
C ILE A 28 -26.67 -19.53 15.41
N ARG A 29 -25.65 -20.20 15.96
CA ARG A 29 -25.60 -20.56 17.39
C ARG A 29 -25.71 -19.30 18.24
N TYR A 30 -24.90 -18.28 17.94
CA TYR A 30 -24.87 -17.05 18.71
C TYR A 30 -26.20 -16.29 18.71
N VAL A 31 -26.80 -16.08 17.53
CA VAL A 31 -28.09 -15.38 17.41
C VAL A 31 -29.18 -16.13 18.17
N THR A 32 -29.17 -17.47 18.08
CA THR A 32 -30.19 -18.31 18.71
C THR A 32 -30.04 -18.34 20.23
N GLU A 33 -28.83 -18.58 20.75
CA GLU A 33 -28.54 -18.67 22.19
C GLU A 33 -28.77 -17.34 22.91
N ASN A 34 -28.49 -16.20 22.24
CA ASN A 34 -28.64 -14.87 22.81
C ASN A 34 -29.97 -14.17 22.45
N SER A 35 -30.89 -14.83 21.75
CA SER A 35 -32.19 -14.27 21.34
C SER A 35 -32.08 -12.94 20.58
N LEU A 36 -31.13 -12.86 19.63
CA LEU A 36 -30.77 -11.63 18.92
C LEU A 36 -31.46 -11.46 17.57
N GLN A 37 -32.55 -12.18 17.30
CA GLN A 37 -33.25 -12.16 16.01
C GLN A 37 -33.80 -10.77 15.64
N ASN A 38 -34.05 -9.91 16.64
CA ASN A 38 -34.55 -8.54 16.45
C ASN A 38 -33.49 -7.47 16.77
N ASN A 39 -32.21 -7.84 16.88
CA ASN A 39 -31.16 -6.88 17.18
C ASN A 39 -30.80 -6.07 15.92
N GLN A 40 -31.09 -4.77 15.94
CA GLN A 40 -30.87 -3.88 14.79
C GLN A 40 -29.40 -3.80 14.37
N ASP A 41 -28.46 -3.80 15.32
CA ASP A 41 -27.03 -3.72 15.00
C ASP A 41 -26.54 -4.99 14.29
N ILE A 42 -27.09 -6.16 14.65
CA ILE A 42 -26.84 -7.42 13.92
C ILE A 42 -27.38 -7.33 12.49
N ILE A 43 -28.61 -6.84 12.34
CA ILE A 43 -29.26 -6.68 11.03
C ILE A 43 -28.46 -5.72 10.15
N ASP A 44 -28.04 -4.58 10.69
CA ASP A 44 -27.23 -3.58 9.99
C ASP A 44 -25.86 -4.15 9.61
N GLY A 45 -25.26 -4.98 10.47
CA GLY A 45 -23.98 -5.64 10.20
C GLY A 45 -24.09 -6.65 9.08
N ILE A 46 -25.14 -7.47 9.09
CA ILE A 46 -25.47 -8.42 8.02
C ILE A 46 -25.73 -7.68 6.71
N ASN A 47 -26.53 -6.61 6.72
CA ASN A 47 -26.82 -5.80 5.55
C ASN A 47 -25.55 -5.18 4.97
N SER A 48 -24.70 -4.59 5.81
CA SER A 48 -23.42 -4.00 5.41
C SER A 48 -22.54 -5.04 4.74
N PHE A 49 -22.42 -6.23 5.35
CA PHE A 49 -21.64 -7.33 4.80
C PHE A 49 -22.19 -7.86 3.47
N LEU A 50 -23.50 -8.08 3.36
CA LEU A 50 -24.11 -8.59 2.13
C LEU A 50 -24.03 -7.59 0.97
N LYS A 51 -24.05 -6.29 1.30
CA LYS A 51 -23.84 -5.23 0.33
C LYS A 51 -22.46 -5.27 -0.30
N LEU A 52 -21.42 -5.60 0.46
CA LEU A 52 -20.06 -5.82 -0.06
C LEU A 52 -20.00 -6.97 -1.07
N SER A 53 -20.77 -8.04 -0.83
CA SER A 53 -20.89 -9.12 -1.80
C SER A 53 -21.65 -8.69 -3.05
N TYR A 54 -22.71 -7.88 -2.89
CA TYR A 54 -23.53 -7.38 -3.98
C TYR A 54 -22.75 -6.45 -4.90
N ASP A 55 -21.93 -5.58 -4.32
CA ASP A 55 -21.08 -4.63 -5.04
C ASP A 55 -19.84 -5.31 -5.69
N GLU A 56 -19.74 -6.64 -5.60
CA GLU A 56 -18.64 -7.49 -6.12
C GLU A 56 -17.24 -7.01 -5.68
N GLN A 57 -17.19 -6.38 -4.50
CA GLN A 57 -15.99 -5.81 -3.93
C GLN A 57 -15.10 -6.92 -3.36
N HIS A 58 -15.58 -7.64 -2.36
CA HIS A 58 -14.80 -8.66 -1.65
C HIS A 58 -15.24 -10.08 -2.02
N LEU A 59 -14.36 -11.08 -1.76
CA LEU A 59 -14.82 -12.46 -1.79
C LEU A 59 -15.55 -12.78 -0.49
N VAL A 60 -16.87 -12.83 -0.58
CA VAL A 60 -17.73 -13.22 0.53
C VAL A 60 -17.99 -14.73 0.48
N ILE A 61 -17.71 -15.39 1.61
CA ILE A 61 -17.89 -16.82 1.83
C ILE A 61 -18.85 -17.01 2.99
N ILE A 62 -19.97 -17.66 2.71
CA ILE A 62 -21.02 -17.94 3.70
C ILE A 62 -21.33 -19.44 3.69
N ASP A 63 -21.48 -20.01 4.88
CA ASP A 63 -21.98 -21.38 5.03
C ASP A 63 -23.46 -21.45 4.61
N LEU A 64 -23.84 -22.49 3.85
CA LEU A 64 -25.21 -22.69 3.38
C LEU A 64 -26.26 -22.63 4.50
N LEU A 65 -25.96 -23.22 5.65
CA LEU A 65 -26.87 -23.21 6.79
C LEU A 65 -27.10 -21.79 7.33
N VAL A 66 -26.09 -20.94 7.22
CA VAL A 66 -26.20 -19.52 7.61
C VAL A 66 -27.10 -18.79 6.62
N ILE A 67 -26.97 -19.05 5.32
CA ILE A 67 -27.85 -18.43 4.31
C ILE A 67 -29.31 -18.79 4.56
N ASP A 68 -29.59 -20.09 4.75
CA ASP A 68 -30.95 -20.56 5.00
C ASP A 68 -31.49 -19.96 6.32
N PHE A 69 -30.68 -19.95 7.38
CA PHE A 69 -31.03 -19.30 8.65
C PHE A 69 -31.36 -17.81 8.51
N LEU A 70 -30.52 -17.05 7.79
CA LEU A 70 -30.73 -15.63 7.56
C LEU A 70 -32.02 -15.35 6.79
N LYS A 71 -32.33 -16.18 5.78
CA LYS A 71 -33.57 -16.07 5.04
C LYS A 71 -34.79 -16.41 5.88
N GLU A 72 -34.71 -17.43 6.73
CA GLU A 72 -35.87 -17.84 7.55
C GLU A 72 -36.17 -16.86 8.70
N ASN A 73 -35.12 -16.25 9.28
CA ASN A 73 -35.25 -15.48 10.51
C ASN A 73 -35.16 -13.96 10.31
N PHE A 74 -34.68 -13.48 9.16
CA PHE A 74 -34.44 -12.06 8.89
C PHE A 74 -34.95 -11.60 7.51
N GLU A 75 -35.89 -12.33 6.89
CA GLU A 75 -36.37 -12.01 5.53
C GLU A 75 -36.95 -10.60 5.40
N ASN A 76 -37.60 -10.10 6.46
CA ASN A 76 -38.33 -8.83 6.41
C ASN A 76 -37.43 -7.66 6.83
N GLU A 77 -36.30 -7.96 7.45
CA GLU A 77 -35.36 -7.02 8.07
C GLU A 77 -34.13 -6.76 7.18
N ILE A 78 -33.72 -7.76 6.39
CA ILE A 78 -32.61 -7.64 5.43
C ILE A 78 -33.06 -6.86 4.19
N ASP A 79 -32.19 -5.96 3.72
CA ASP A 79 -32.42 -5.18 2.50
C ASP A 79 -32.66 -6.10 1.29
N LYS A 80 -33.60 -5.71 0.41
CA LYS A 80 -33.94 -6.50 -0.79
C LYS A 80 -32.74 -6.81 -1.68
N SER A 81 -31.80 -5.87 -1.84
CA SER A 81 -30.55 -6.10 -2.59
C SER A 81 -29.66 -7.16 -1.93
N CYS A 82 -29.63 -7.19 -0.60
CA CYS A 82 -28.86 -8.15 0.19
C CYS A 82 -29.50 -9.56 0.15
N LEU A 83 -30.83 -9.65 0.17
CA LEU A 83 -31.54 -10.92 -0.08
C LEU A 83 -31.29 -11.47 -1.49
N GLN A 84 -31.22 -10.58 -2.49
CA GLN A 84 -30.83 -10.96 -3.84
C GLN A 84 -29.38 -11.48 -3.87
N ALA A 85 -28.45 -10.83 -3.14
CA ALA A 85 -27.07 -11.30 -3.02
C ALA A 85 -26.99 -12.69 -2.38
N LEU A 86 -27.71 -12.95 -1.28
CA LEU A 86 -27.81 -14.28 -0.66
C LEU A 86 -28.32 -15.34 -1.65
N SER A 87 -29.33 -14.99 -2.44
CA SER A 87 -29.89 -15.89 -3.46
C SER A 87 -28.89 -16.16 -4.59
N ASN A 88 -28.14 -15.14 -5.02
CA ASN A 88 -27.09 -15.29 -6.02
C ASN A 88 -25.95 -16.18 -5.51
N ILE A 89 -25.51 -15.98 -4.26
CA ILE A 89 -24.50 -16.83 -3.60
C ILE A 89 -25.01 -18.27 -3.55
N ARG A 90 -26.24 -18.49 -3.07
CA ARG A 90 -26.87 -19.82 -2.98
C ARG A 90 -26.95 -20.56 -4.31
N ASN A 91 -27.30 -19.86 -5.38
CA ASN A 91 -27.48 -20.45 -6.71
C ASN A 91 -26.15 -20.69 -7.45
N ARG A 92 -25.05 -20.09 -6.99
CA ARG A 92 -23.70 -20.25 -7.56
C ARG A 92 -22.90 -21.26 -6.75
N GLU A 93 -23.51 -22.40 -6.41
CA GLU A 93 -22.82 -23.47 -5.71
C GLU A 93 -21.67 -24.02 -6.54
N VAL A 94 -20.47 -23.52 -6.24
CA VAL A 94 -19.23 -24.05 -6.75
C VAL A 94 -18.36 -24.36 -5.56
N GLY A 95 -18.12 -25.66 -5.34
CA GLY A 95 -17.23 -26.12 -4.28
C GLY A 95 -15.92 -25.35 -4.34
N VAL A 96 -15.63 -24.57 -3.30
CA VAL A 96 -14.41 -23.75 -3.31
C VAL A 96 -13.21 -24.67 -3.17
N ASN A 97 -12.35 -24.66 -4.18
CA ASN A 97 -11.08 -25.37 -4.09
C ASN A 97 -10.32 -24.80 -2.87
N LYS A 98 -9.93 -25.66 -1.93
CA LYS A 98 -9.14 -25.23 -0.76
C LYS A 98 -7.83 -24.57 -1.18
N GLU A 99 -7.25 -24.98 -2.31
CA GLU A 99 -6.07 -24.32 -2.90
C GLU A 99 -6.36 -22.90 -3.39
N TYR A 100 -7.59 -22.63 -3.84
CA TYR A 100 -8.01 -21.29 -4.23
C TYR A 100 -8.08 -20.36 -3.00
N LEU A 101 -8.62 -20.82 -1.87
CA LEU A 101 -8.63 -20.06 -0.61
C LEU A 101 -7.22 -19.79 -0.10
N ARG A 102 -6.30 -20.76 -0.26
CA ARG A 102 -4.87 -20.60 0.11
C ARG A 102 -4.16 -19.51 -0.70
N SER A 103 -4.73 -19.02 -1.79
CA SER A 103 -4.11 -17.97 -2.60
C SER A 103 -4.24 -16.57 -1.98
N PHE A 104 -4.97 -16.41 -0.87
CA PHE A 104 -5.20 -15.15 -0.17
C PHE A 104 -4.50 -15.13 1.20
N PRO A 105 -3.53 -14.22 1.43
CA PRO A 105 -2.81 -14.17 2.70
C PRO A 105 -3.61 -13.51 3.83
N ILE A 106 -4.55 -12.62 3.51
CA ILE A 106 -5.38 -11.91 4.48
C ILE A 106 -6.82 -12.41 4.42
N HIS A 107 -7.33 -12.89 5.56
CA HIS A 107 -8.72 -13.28 5.74
C HIS A 107 -9.36 -12.44 6.84
N ILE A 108 -10.66 -12.22 6.73
CA ILE A 108 -11.50 -11.62 7.76
C ILE A 108 -12.52 -12.68 8.13
N ASN A 109 -12.44 -13.18 9.35
CA ASN A 109 -13.47 -14.03 9.90
C ASN A 109 -14.40 -13.14 10.70
N VAL A 110 -15.63 -13.01 10.23
CA VAL A 110 -16.69 -12.43 11.06
C VAL A 110 -17.10 -13.53 12.00
N THR A 111 -16.70 -13.37 13.25
CA THR A 111 -17.02 -14.28 14.34
C THR A 111 -17.99 -13.61 15.27
N VAL A 112 -18.70 -14.44 16.03
CA VAL A 112 -19.55 -13.96 17.12
C VAL A 112 -19.07 -14.60 18.41
N ASP A 113 -17.81 -14.27 18.71
CA ASP A 113 -17.09 -14.64 19.90
C ASP A 113 -17.24 -13.50 20.92
N GLU A 114 -17.85 -13.79 22.07
CA GLU A 114 -18.06 -12.82 23.15
C GLU A 114 -16.74 -12.31 23.76
N GLU A 115 -15.64 -13.04 23.54
CA GLU A 115 -14.31 -12.60 23.96
C GLU A 115 -13.76 -11.46 23.09
N ILE A 116 -14.26 -11.29 21.86
CA ILE A 116 -13.88 -10.18 20.97
C ILE A 116 -14.90 -9.05 21.14
N LYS A 117 -14.48 -7.99 21.84
CA LYS A 117 -15.35 -6.84 22.07
C LYS A 117 -15.62 -6.09 20.76
N VAL A 118 -16.74 -5.37 20.73
CA VAL A 118 -17.05 -4.45 19.63
C VAL A 118 -15.88 -3.49 19.42
N ASN A 119 -15.41 -3.42 18.17
CA ASN A 119 -14.28 -2.62 17.71
C ASN A 119 -12.88 -3.13 18.08
N GLU A 120 -12.78 -4.33 18.65
CA GLU A 120 -11.52 -5.07 18.76
C GLU A 120 -11.35 -6.01 17.57
N VAL A 121 -10.09 -6.24 17.18
CA VAL A 121 -9.71 -7.22 16.17
C VAL A 121 -8.77 -8.22 16.81
N ARG A 122 -9.13 -9.49 16.82
CA ARG A 122 -8.20 -10.56 17.18
C ARG A 122 -7.49 -11.01 15.90
N VAL A 123 -6.17 -10.93 15.90
CA VAL A 123 -5.38 -11.36 14.73
C VAL A 123 -4.72 -12.68 15.05
N VAL A 124 -4.96 -13.67 14.19
CA VAL A 124 -4.29 -14.97 14.26
C VAL A 124 -3.47 -15.19 13.00
N GLU A 125 -2.39 -15.97 13.12
CA GLU A 125 -1.57 -16.32 11.96
C GLU A 125 -2.39 -17.15 10.97
N ASN A 126 -2.21 -16.87 9.68
CA ASN A 126 -2.81 -17.70 8.65
C ASN A 126 -2.03 -19.03 8.60
N PRO A 127 -2.66 -20.18 8.91
CA PRO A 127 -1.97 -21.46 9.01
C PRO A 127 -1.41 -21.95 7.66
N TYR A 128 -1.75 -21.29 6.56
CA TYR A 128 -1.30 -21.65 5.21
C TYR A 128 -0.35 -20.63 4.59
N TYR A 129 -0.14 -19.46 5.20
CA TYR A 129 0.69 -18.39 4.65
C TYR A 129 1.53 -17.75 5.77
N PRO A 130 2.86 -17.92 5.78
CA PRO A 130 3.73 -17.46 6.89
C PRO A 130 3.62 -15.96 7.21
N GLU A 131 3.37 -15.12 6.20
CA GLU A 131 3.13 -13.68 6.40
C GLU A 131 1.63 -13.30 6.44
N GLY A 132 0.75 -14.30 6.40
CA GLY A 132 -0.69 -14.11 6.28
C GLY A 132 -1.33 -13.93 7.64
N LYS A 133 -2.42 -13.18 7.67
CA LYS A 133 -3.14 -12.82 8.89
C LYS A 133 -4.63 -13.10 8.71
N ILE A 134 -5.25 -13.64 9.74
CA ILE A 134 -6.69 -13.79 9.84
C ILE A 134 -7.16 -12.80 10.90
N PHE A 135 -7.97 -11.85 10.48
CA PHE A 135 -8.58 -10.84 11.32
C PHE A 135 -9.94 -11.34 11.76
N GLU A 136 -10.07 -11.68 13.03
CA GLU A 136 -11.32 -12.10 13.62
C GLU A 136 -11.99 -10.88 14.24
N ILE A 137 -13.16 -10.53 13.70
CA ILE A 137 -13.92 -9.36 14.09
C ILE A 137 -15.32 -9.77 14.54
N ASN A 138 -15.86 -9.00 15.47
CA ASN A 138 -17.23 -9.17 15.90
C ASN A 138 -18.21 -8.72 14.79
N ILE A 139 -19.33 -9.42 14.61
CA ILE A 139 -20.41 -9.03 13.67
C ILE A 139 -20.91 -7.59 13.89
N TYR A 140 -20.97 -7.10 15.13
CA TYR A 140 -21.35 -5.72 15.44
C TYR A 140 -20.37 -4.69 14.84
N SER A 141 -19.11 -5.10 14.64
CA SER A 141 -18.10 -4.25 14.05
C SER A 141 -18.24 -4.12 12.53
N LEU A 142 -19.09 -4.91 11.88
CA LEU A 142 -19.32 -4.77 10.43
C LEU A 142 -19.97 -3.44 10.05
N CYS A 143 -20.79 -2.85 10.94
CA CYS A 143 -21.41 -1.54 10.72
C CYS A 143 -20.40 -0.39 10.79
N ASP A 144 -19.40 -0.54 11.67
CA ASP A 144 -18.47 0.53 12.03
C ASP A 144 -17.15 0.48 11.24
N TYR A 145 -16.81 -0.67 10.64
CA TYR A 145 -15.52 -0.86 9.98
C TYR A 145 -15.48 -0.26 8.58
N GLN A 146 -14.94 0.97 8.48
CA GLN A 146 -14.52 1.58 7.22
C GLN A 146 -13.47 0.75 6.45
N PHE A 147 -12.84 -0.22 7.11
CA PHE A 147 -11.91 -1.19 6.55
C PHE A 147 -12.51 -2.06 5.42
N LEU A 148 -13.83 -2.27 5.43
CA LEU A 148 -14.54 -2.99 4.38
C LEU A 148 -14.90 -2.10 3.19
N GLY A 149 -14.65 -0.79 3.31
CA GLY A 149 -14.85 0.17 2.23
C GLY A 149 -13.63 0.31 1.33
N GLU A 150 -13.86 0.92 0.18
CA GLU A 150 -12.91 1.26 -0.89
C GLU A 150 -11.75 2.21 -0.49
N LYS A 151 -11.57 2.51 0.81
CA LYS A 151 -10.69 3.59 1.27
C LYS A 151 -9.38 3.04 1.83
N VAL A 152 -8.31 3.29 1.09
CA VAL A 152 -6.94 3.06 1.53
C VAL A 152 -6.34 4.38 1.99
N SER A 153 -5.69 4.40 3.14
CA SER A 153 -4.89 5.56 3.57
C SER A 153 -3.44 5.34 3.17
N ILE A 154 -2.85 6.32 2.48
CA ILE A 154 -1.39 6.37 2.26
C ILE A 154 -0.84 7.41 3.22
N LEU A 155 0.16 7.02 4.01
CA LEU A 155 0.90 7.90 4.92
C LEU A 155 2.35 8.02 4.44
N SER A 156 2.88 9.24 4.43
CA SER A 156 4.29 9.57 4.20
C SER A 156 4.67 10.78 5.06
N GLU A 157 5.93 11.21 5.01
CA GLU A 157 6.41 12.37 5.76
C GLU A 157 5.74 13.69 5.37
N TYR A 158 5.43 13.88 4.08
CA TYR A 158 4.78 15.08 3.55
C TYR A 158 3.62 14.77 2.60
N ASP A 159 2.71 15.74 2.46
CA ASP A 159 1.56 15.69 1.52
C ASP A 159 1.98 15.52 0.06
N THR A 160 3.13 16.10 -0.28
CA THR A 160 3.67 16.07 -1.64
C THR A 160 4.19 14.68 -1.99
N ASP A 161 4.71 13.93 -1.02
CA ASP A 161 5.08 12.52 -1.19
C ASP A 161 3.85 11.63 -1.32
N VAL A 162 2.84 11.84 -0.48
CA VAL A 162 1.60 11.05 -0.58
C VAL A 162 0.97 11.24 -1.96
N SER A 163 0.95 12.48 -2.46
CA SER A 163 0.47 12.78 -3.82
C SER A 163 1.28 12.06 -4.89
N PHE A 164 2.61 12.09 -4.78
CA PHE A 164 3.53 11.42 -5.71
C PHE A 164 3.31 9.90 -5.76
N TYR A 165 3.34 9.23 -4.60
CA TYR A 165 3.13 7.79 -4.52
C TYR A 165 1.72 7.38 -4.97
N SER A 166 0.71 8.20 -4.68
CA SER A 166 -0.66 7.98 -5.15
C SER A 166 -0.76 8.01 -6.67
N LEU A 167 -0.06 8.94 -7.34
CA LEU A 167 -0.04 9.03 -8.80
C LEU A 167 0.62 7.80 -9.43
N ILE A 168 1.75 7.35 -8.88
CA ILE A 168 2.40 6.11 -9.33
C ILE A 168 1.44 4.93 -9.18
N GLY A 169 0.85 4.75 -7.99
CA GLY A 169 -0.10 3.67 -7.73
C GLY A 169 -1.28 3.67 -8.70
N LYS A 170 -1.89 4.84 -8.95
CA LYS A 170 -3.00 5.02 -9.90
C LYS A 170 -2.59 4.66 -11.33
N LYS A 171 -1.41 5.09 -11.80
CA LYS A 171 -0.94 4.77 -13.16
C LYS A 171 -0.73 3.27 -13.37
N PHE A 172 -0.03 2.61 -12.46
CA PHE A 172 0.13 1.15 -12.52
C PHE A 172 -1.20 0.42 -12.42
N LEU A 173 -2.14 0.94 -11.64
CA LEU A 173 -3.49 0.39 -11.58
C LEU A 173 -4.18 0.46 -12.94
N HIS A 174 -4.17 1.62 -13.59
CA HIS A 174 -4.80 1.80 -14.90
C HIS A 174 -4.17 0.93 -15.99
N GLU A 175 -2.84 0.79 -15.99
CA GLU A 175 -2.11 0.01 -17.00
C GLU A 175 -2.29 -1.50 -16.83
N ASN A 176 -2.32 -1.99 -15.57
CA ASN A 176 -2.35 -3.42 -15.28
C ASN A 176 -3.75 -3.95 -14.94
N TYR A 177 -4.71 -3.07 -14.67
CA TYR A 177 -6.04 -3.42 -14.18
C TYR A 177 -7.14 -2.51 -14.77
N THR A 178 -7.43 -2.70 -16.06
CA THR A 178 -8.31 -1.87 -16.89
C THR A 178 -9.75 -1.70 -16.40
N ASN A 179 -10.23 -2.59 -15.51
CA ASN A 179 -11.59 -2.56 -14.98
C ASN A 179 -11.70 -1.97 -13.57
N LEU A 180 -10.60 -1.48 -12.97
CA LEU A 180 -10.62 -0.91 -11.62
C LEU A 180 -10.99 0.57 -11.64
N LYS A 181 -12.12 0.90 -11.01
CA LYS A 181 -12.50 2.28 -10.69
C LYS A 181 -12.09 2.59 -9.26
N PHE A 182 -11.18 3.54 -9.11
CA PHE A 182 -10.66 4.00 -7.83
C PHE A 182 -11.60 5.06 -7.23
N LYS A 183 -12.00 4.92 -5.97
CA LYS A 183 -12.52 6.05 -5.19
C LYS A 183 -11.35 6.76 -4.53
N ASP A 184 -11.33 8.09 -4.63
CA ASP A 184 -10.24 8.89 -4.10
C ASP A 184 -9.99 8.57 -2.62
N ASN A 185 -8.78 8.10 -2.36
CA ASN A 185 -8.29 7.73 -1.05
C ASN A 185 -8.27 8.96 -0.14
N LYS A 186 -8.57 8.72 1.14
CA LYS A 186 -8.40 9.73 2.17
C LYS A 186 -6.90 9.87 2.43
N ILE A 187 -6.32 10.91 1.86
CA ILE A 187 -4.94 11.33 2.11
C ILE A 187 -4.95 11.99 3.48
N ASN A 188 -4.45 11.31 4.50
CA ASN A 188 -4.19 11.92 5.80
C ASN A 188 -2.72 12.35 5.81
N PRO A 189 -2.42 13.66 5.80
CA PRO A 189 -1.06 14.17 5.91
C PRO A 189 -0.33 13.55 7.10
N GLY A 190 0.83 12.95 6.88
CA GLY A 190 1.86 13.01 7.90
C GLY A 190 2.36 14.45 7.89
N TYR A 191 2.10 15.23 8.95
CA TYR A 191 2.66 16.58 9.04
C TYR A 191 4.12 16.48 9.55
N GLY A 192 5.08 16.24 8.65
CA GLY A 192 6.53 16.56 8.74
C GLY A 192 7.27 16.25 10.05
N GLY A 193 6.79 15.29 10.85
CA GLY A 193 7.28 15.05 12.22
C GLY A 193 6.23 14.46 13.16
N ASN A 194 4.96 14.43 12.75
CA ASN A 194 3.88 13.75 13.49
C ASN A 194 3.41 12.45 12.81
N ILE A 195 4.22 11.81 11.95
CA ILE A 195 3.84 10.55 11.28
C ILE A 195 3.39 9.48 12.29
N LYS A 196 4.03 9.43 13.48
CA LYS A 196 3.58 8.61 14.62
C LYS A 196 2.11 8.85 14.98
N LYS A 197 1.69 10.11 15.15
CA LYS A 197 0.29 10.45 15.47
C LYS A 197 -0.64 10.09 14.32
N ALA A 198 -0.20 10.26 13.07
CA ALA A 198 -0.98 9.86 11.91
C ALA A 198 -1.22 8.35 11.89
N ILE A 199 -0.20 7.54 12.22
CA ILE A 199 -0.33 6.08 12.38
C ILE A 199 -1.30 5.75 13.51
N GLU A 200 -1.15 6.36 14.69
CA GLU A 200 -2.05 6.14 15.83
C GLU A 200 -3.51 6.50 15.50
N VAL A 201 -3.74 7.59 14.77
CA VAL A 201 -5.07 7.99 14.30
C VAL A 201 -5.61 6.99 13.29
N ALA A 202 -4.81 6.56 12.33
CA ALA A 202 -5.22 5.58 11.32
C ALA A 202 -5.61 4.24 11.97
N VAL A 203 -4.81 3.78 12.95
CA VAL A 203 -5.10 2.59 13.76
C VAL A 203 -6.39 2.75 14.56
N ARG A 204 -6.55 3.88 15.27
CA ARG A 204 -7.77 4.16 16.05
C ARG A 204 -9.03 4.20 15.18
N ASN A 205 -8.88 4.71 13.96
CA ASN A 205 -9.97 4.76 12.97
C ASN A 205 -10.15 3.43 12.22
N GLN A 206 -9.34 2.41 12.50
CA GLN A 206 -9.33 1.11 11.82
C GLN A 206 -9.18 1.25 10.29
N GLU A 207 -8.34 2.19 9.84
CA GLU A 207 -8.05 2.44 8.43
C GLU A 207 -7.06 1.41 7.87
N LYS A 208 -7.36 0.88 6.67
CA LYS A 208 -6.37 0.12 5.90
C LYS A 208 -5.27 1.08 5.44
N THR A 209 -4.07 0.95 6.01
CA THR A 209 -3.04 1.99 5.88
C THR A 209 -1.71 1.46 5.34
N LEU A 210 -1.20 2.10 4.26
CA LEU A 210 0.14 1.90 3.73
C LEU A 210 0.99 3.10 4.10
N ILE A 211 2.03 2.84 4.86
CA ILE A 211 3.06 3.82 5.21
C ILE A 211 4.20 3.65 4.21
N ILE A 212 4.60 4.73 3.58
CA ILE A 212 5.74 4.79 2.67
C ILE A 212 6.72 5.79 3.25
N CYS A 213 7.97 5.38 3.45
CA CYS A 213 9.04 6.23 3.91
C CYS A 213 10.29 5.99 3.07
N ASP A 214 10.88 7.07 2.58
CA ASP A 214 12.26 7.12 2.14
C ASP A 214 13.23 6.85 3.30
N THR A 215 14.46 6.48 2.95
CA THR A 215 15.48 6.08 3.93
C THR A 215 16.37 7.23 4.37
N ASP A 216 16.33 8.38 3.68
CA ASP A 216 17.25 9.51 3.82
C ASP A 216 18.73 9.16 3.64
N LYS A 217 19.06 7.92 3.24
CA LYS A 217 20.43 7.45 3.05
C LYS A 217 21.12 8.25 1.94
N LYS A 218 22.39 8.58 2.13
CA LYS A 218 23.25 9.24 1.15
C LYS A 218 24.16 8.26 0.41
N ALA A 219 24.11 6.98 0.79
CA ALA A 219 24.72 5.84 0.10
C ALA A 219 23.98 4.54 0.44
N GLU A 220 23.99 3.56 -0.47
CA GLU A 220 23.25 2.28 -0.36
C GLU A 220 23.48 1.54 0.98
N ASN A 221 24.72 1.54 1.46
CA ASN A 221 25.15 0.83 2.68
C ASN A 221 25.33 1.77 3.88
N GLU A 222 24.82 2.99 3.81
CA GLU A 222 24.84 3.90 4.95
C GLU A 222 23.85 3.42 6.03
N PRO A 223 24.26 3.30 7.30
CA PRO A 223 23.33 3.01 8.38
C PRO A 223 22.30 4.13 8.50
N LEU A 224 21.08 3.78 8.87
CA LEU A 224 20.05 4.77 9.19
C LEU A 224 20.54 5.67 10.34
N GLY A 225 20.28 6.97 10.23
CA GLY A 225 20.59 7.92 11.29
C GLY A 225 19.74 7.66 12.53
N ASN A 226 20.34 7.78 13.71
CA ASN A 226 19.60 7.65 14.98
C ASN A 226 18.49 8.71 15.06
N GLY A 227 17.27 8.27 15.33
CA GLY A 227 16.09 9.13 15.46
C GLY A 227 15.50 9.62 14.13
N CYS A 228 15.89 9.02 13.00
CA CYS A 228 15.30 9.35 11.70
C CYS A 228 13.80 9.03 11.62
N THR A 229 13.10 9.63 10.65
CA THR A 229 11.65 9.42 10.45
C THR A 229 11.31 7.94 10.30
N LEU A 230 12.08 7.21 9.49
CA LEU A 230 11.88 5.78 9.27
C LEU A 230 11.99 4.95 10.55
N GLU A 231 12.96 5.22 11.44
CA GLU A 231 13.09 4.51 12.72
C GLU A 231 11.86 4.73 13.61
N ASN A 232 11.37 5.97 13.70
CA ASN A 232 10.17 6.30 14.46
C ASN A 232 8.92 5.60 13.90
N VAL A 233 8.83 5.50 12.57
CA VAL A 233 7.76 4.79 11.88
C VAL A 233 7.84 3.28 12.13
N GLU A 234 9.03 2.70 12.07
CA GLU A 234 9.22 1.28 12.36
C GLU A 234 8.78 0.91 13.78
N ILE A 235 9.05 1.78 14.76
CA ILE A 235 8.63 1.57 16.16
C ILE A 235 7.10 1.48 16.25
N GLU A 236 6.38 2.46 15.67
CA GLU A 236 4.91 2.45 15.70
C GLU A 236 4.32 1.32 14.83
N TYR A 237 4.93 1.04 13.67
CA TYR A 237 4.55 -0.09 12.84
C TYR A 237 4.66 -1.42 13.62
N LYS A 238 5.78 -1.67 14.30
CA LYS A 238 5.99 -2.89 15.11
C LYS A 238 4.97 -3.01 16.24
N LYS A 239 4.50 -1.89 16.79
CA LYS A 239 3.49 -1.84 17.86
C LYS A 239 2.08 -2.23 17.37
N PHE A 240 1.71 -1.89 16.14
CA PHE A 240 0.34 -2.04 15.63
C PHE A 240 0.16 -3.08 14.50
N LYS A 241 1.24 -3.55 13.87
CA LYS A 241 1.18 -4.48 12.72
C LYS A 241 0.41 -5.79 12.99
N ASP A 242 0.33 -6.19 14.26
CA ASP A 242 -0.32 -7.44 14.68
C ASP A 242 -1.76 -7.23 15.16
N SER A 243 -2.26 -5.99 15.21
CA SER A 243 -3.64 -5.67 15.63
C SER A 243 -4.38 -4.77 14.64
N SER A 244 -3.74 -4.38 13.55
CA SER A 244 -4.28 -3.45 12.56
C SER A 244 -3.80 -3.78 11.16
N ILE A 245 -4.48 -3.23 10.15
CA ILE A 245 -4.18 -3.51 8.74
C ILE A 245 -3.26 -2.43 8.23
N LEU A 246 -2.01 -2.59 8.65
CA LEU A 246 -0.94 -1.65 8.47
C LEU A 246 0.17 -2.32 7.66
N HIS A 247 0.73 -1.59 6.71
CA HIS A 247 1.95 -2.00 6.03
C HIS A 247 2.95 -0.87 6.00
N LEU A 248 4.23 -1.23 6.12
CA LEU A 248 5.34 -0.30 6.00
C LEU A 248 6.18 -0.69 4.79
N LEU A 249 6.30 0.24 3.85
CA LEU A 249 7.23 0.18 2.75
C LEU A 249 8.35 1.18 2.99
N SER A 250 9.55 0.68 3.22
CA SER A 250 10.77 1.49 3.20
C SER A 250 11.32 1.54 1.78
N LEU A 251 11.60 2.73 1.28
CA LEU A 251 12.16 2.97 -0.05
C LEU A 251 13.64 3.27 0.06
N ASP A 252 14.47 2.43 -0.58
CA ASP A 252 15.91 2.64 -0.71
C ASP A 252 16.22 3.74 -1.73
N ALA A 253 15.79 4.96 -1.37
CA ALA A 253 16.12 6.22 -2.01
C ALA A 253 16.35 7.26 -0.91
N HIS A 254 17.08 8.33 -1.26
CA HIS A 254 17.29 9.47 -0.37
C HIS A 254 15.99 10.21 -0.13
N GLU A 255 15.33 10.66 -1.21
CA GLU A 255 13.99 11.25 -1.16
C GLU A 255 13.15 10.78 -2.38
N LYS A 256 11.83 11.06 -2.38
CA LYS A 256 10.95 10.75 -3.54
C LYS A 256 11.47 11.33 -4.87
N GLU A 257 12.16 12.46 -4.80
CA GLU A 257 12.73 13.19 -5.92
C GLU A 257 13.74 12.37 -6.71
N ASN A 258 14.43 11.47 -6.02
CA ASN A 258 15.39 10.54 -6.60
C ASN A 258 14.75 9.42 -7.42
N LEU A 259 13.43 9.25 -7.29
CA LEU A 259 12.64 8.34 -8.11
C LEU A 259 12.19 9.00 -9.43
N ILE A 260 12.80 10.13 -9.82
CA ILE A 260 12.53 10.83 -11.08
C ILE A 260 13.83 10.88 -11.89
N PRO A 261 13.79 10.62 -13.20
CA PRO A 261 14.98 10.73 -14.06
C PRO A 261 15.58 12.13 -13.97
N ALA A 262 16.89 12.21 -13.78
CA ALA A 262 17.60 13.48 -13.77
C ALA A 262 17.55 14.18 -15.13
N SER A 263 17.40 13.43 -16.23
CA SER A 263 17.21 13.98 -17.57
C SER A 263 15.94 14.82 -17.69
N TRP A 264 14.88 14.49 -16.94
CA TRP A 264 13.63 15.23 -16.96
C TRP A 264 13.76 16.63 -16.34
N LEU A 265 14.86 16.88 -15.62
CA LEU A 265 15.18 18.19 -15.05
C LEU A 265 15.48 19.25 -16.11
N GLN A 266 15.79 18.83 -17.33
CA GLN A 266 15.92 19.74 -18.47
C GLN A 266 14.60 20.47 -18.77
N GLU A 267 13.46 19.89 -18.39
CA GLU A 267 12.12 20.47 -18.57
C GLU A 267 11.79 21.52 -17.50
N LEU A 268 12.59 21.63 -16.43
CA LEU A 268 12.35 22.52 -15.29
C LEU A 268 12.83 23.96 -15.50
N ASN A 269 13.22 24.35 -16.73
CA ASN A 269 13.88 25.64 -17.02
C ASN A 269 15.10 25.92 -16.11
N MET A 270 15.72 24.86 -15.59
CA MET A 270 16.92 24.99 -14.78
C MET A 270 18.11 25.26 -15.68
N ASN A 271 18.99 26.18 -15.26
CA ASN A 271 20.19 26.47 -16.02
C ASN A 271 21.07 25.19 -16.07
N ARG A 272 21.19 24.64 -17.27
CA ARG A 272 21.84 23.37 -17.60
C ARG A 272 23.23 23.25 -17.00
N THR A 273 23.95 24.37 -16.86
CA THR A 273 25.29 24.45 -16.31
C THR A 273 25.38 23.96 -14.86
N TYR A 274 24.30 24.09 -14.07
CA TYR A 274 24.32 23.62 -12.69
C TYR A 274 24.27 22.10 -12.64
N CYS A 275 23.36 21.44 -13.37
CA CYS A 275 23.15 19.99 -13.25
C CYS A 275 24.04 19.11 -14.15
N VAL A 276 25.10 19.67 -14.78
CA VAL A 276 25.91 18.93 -15.78
C VAL A 276 26.44 17.61 -15.23
N ASN A 277 27.02 17.60 -14.03
CA ASN A 277 27.58 16.38 -13.46
C ASN A 277 26.48 15.35 -13.08
N VAL A 278 25.30 15.81 -12.70
CA VAL A 278 24.14 14.95 -12.39
C VAL A 278 23.61 14.29 -13.68
N LEU A 279 23.45 15.08 -14.74
CA LEU A 279 23.03 14.59 -16.06
C LEU A 279 24.08 13.66 -16.67
N ASN A 280 25.36 13.97 -16.53
CA ASN A 280 26.42 13.10 -17.01
C ASN A 280 26.44 11.78 -16.23
N LEU A 281 26.25 11.82 -14.90
CA LEU A 281 26.18 10.63 -14.05
C LEU A 281 25.05 9.68 -14.48
N GLU A 282 23.88 10.21 -14.82
CA GLU A 282 22.73 9.43 -15.31
C GLU A 282 23.06 8.59 -16.56
N ASN A 283 24.04 9.04 -17.36
CA ASN A 283 24.47 8.37 -18.59
C ASN A 283 25.68 7.44 -18.38
N THR A 284 26.01 7.09 -17.14
CA THR A 284 27.11 6.16 -16.81
C THR A 284 26.56 4.87 -16.21
N GLU A 285 27.43 3.86 -16.08
CA GLU A 285 27.12 2.62 -15.34
C GLU A 285 26.84 2.85 -13.83
N PHE A 286 27.11 4.06 -13.33
CA PHE A 286 26.90 4.47 -11.95
C PHE A 286 25.66 5.35 -11.75
N SER A 287 24.71 5.30 -12.69
CA SER A 287 23.47 6.09 -12.65
C SER A 287 22.60 5.76 -11.44
N ASP A 288 22.69 4.54 -10.92
CA ASP A 288 22.04 4.07 -9.68
C ASP A 288 22.38 4.93 -8.46
N ARG A 289 23.55 5.57 -8.43
CA ARG A 289 23.95 6.49 -7.36
C ARG A 289 23.05 7.70 -7.22
N LEU A 290 22.34 8.08 -8.28
CA LEU A 290 21.35 9.14 -8.24
C LEU A 290 20.19 8.82 -7.29
N LEU A 291 19.96 7.56 -6.92
CA LEU A 291 18.96 7.18 -5.91
C LEU A 291 19.28 7.74 -4.52
N PHE A 292 20.56 7.97 -4.22
CA PHE A 292 21.03 8.38 -2.90
C PHE A 292 21.69 9.77 -2.90
N LEU A 293 21.57 10.50 -4.01
CA LEU A 293 22.12 11.85 -4.11
C LEU A 293 21.11 12.85 -3.55
N ASP A 294 21.52 13.62 -2.54
CA ASP A 294 20.74 14.73 -2.02
C ASP A 294 20.58 15.82 -3.10
N PHE A 295 19.50 15.77 -3.89
CA PHE A 295 19.25 16.76 -4.93
C PHE A 295 18.99 18.15 -4.33
N LYS A 296 18.47 18.21 -3.10
CA LYS A 296 18.16 19.45 -2.38
C LYS A 296 19.35 20.05 -1.66
N GLU A 297 20.44 19.35 -1.40
CA GLU A 297 21.62 19.96 -0.80
C GLU A 297 22.87 19.80 -1.65
N GLY A 298 22.84 18.94 -2.66
CA GLY A 298 24.00 18.54 -3.45
C GLY A 298 25.05 17.80 -2.63
N LEU A 299 26.12 17.40 -3.31
CA LEU A 299 27.31 16.84 -2.69
C LEU A 299 28.47 17.83 -2.83
N THR A 300 28.90 18.43 -1.73
CA THR A 300 30.10 19.29 -1.70
C THR A 300 31.36 18.46 -1.50
N LYS A 301 32.53 19.02 -1.86
CA LYS A 301 33.84 18.41 -1.58
C LYS A 301 34.05 18.12 -0.09
N GLU A 302 33.63 19.05 0.78
CA GLU A 302 33.67 18.88 2.23
C GLU A 302 32.85 17.67 2.68
N LYS A 303 31.57 17.57 2.24
CA LYS A 303 30.69 16.44 2.57
C LYS A 303 31.22 15.11 2.02
N TYR A 304 31.81 15.14 0.83
CA TYR A 304 32.44 13.96 0.22
C TYR A 304 33.62 13.45 1.05
N HIS A 305 34.45 14.34 1.61
CA HIS A 305 35.59 13.95 2.43
C HIS A 305 35.23 13.65 3.89
N SER A 306 34.12 14.17 4.40
CA SER A 306 33.73 13.99 5.80
C SER A 306 33.18 12.59 6.12
N SER A 307 32.70 11.84 5.12
CA SER A 307 32.15 10.49 5.30
C SER A 307 32.92 9.46 4.44
N PRO A 308 33.64 8.50 5.05
CA PRO A 308 34.30 7.42 4.31
C PRO A 308 33.33 6.57 3.48
N ILE A 309 32.08 6.44 3.93
CA ILE A 309 31.03 5.68 3.24
C ILE A 309 30.61 6.42 1.97
N ILE A 310 30.27 7.71 2.09
CA ILE A 310 29.93 8.56 0.93
C ILE A 310 31.11 8.61 -0.04
N LYS A 311 32.33 8.76 0.47
CA LYS A 311 33.54 8.74 -0.35
C LYS A 311 33.63 7.45 -1.17
N LYS A 312 33.64 6.29 -0.51
CA LYS A 312 33.70 4.99 -1.18
C LYS A 312 32.56 4.80 -2.18
N TYR A 313 31.36 5.28 -1.83
CA TYR A 313 30.19 5.17 -2.67
C TYR A 313 30.32 6.01 -3.94
N TYR A 314 30.75 7.28 -3.88
CA TYR A 314 30.80 8.18 -5.05
C TYR A 314 32.13 8.17 -5.83
N ASP A 315 33.23 7.64 -5.28
CA ASP A 315 34.56 7.73 -5.89
C ASP A 315 34.65 7.15 -7.32
N PRO A 316 34.09 5.95 -7.64
CA PRO A 316 34.12 5.45 -9.03
C PRO A 316 33.42 6.36 -10.05
N ALA A 317 32.29 6.97 -9.68
CA ALA A 317 31.56 7.91 -10.53
C ALA A 317 32.34 9.20 -10.76
N ILE A 318 32.98 9.74 -9.72
CA ILE A 318 33.83 10.93 -9.81
C ILE A 318 35.01 10.66 -10.77
N GLN A 319 35.61 9.47 -10.68
CA GLN A 319 36.70 9.05 -11.57
C GLN A 319 36.24 8.93 -13.03
N VAL A 320 35.11 8.26 -13.29
CA VAL A 320 34.56 8.11 -14.64
C VAL A 320 34.18 9.46 -15.27
N LEU A 321 33.65 10.38 -14.45
CA LEU A 321 33.30 11.72 -14.90
C LEU A 321 34.51 12.66 -15.06
N GLY A 322 35.71 12.22 -14.64
CA GLY A 322 36.93 13.01 -14.73
C GLY A 322 36.92 14.29 -13.88
N ILE A 323 36.20 14.28 -12.75
CA ILE A 323 36.07 15.47 -11.89
C ILE A 323 37.37 15.66 -11.08
N ASP A 324 38.07 16.77 -11.29
CA ASP A 324 39.27 17.12 -10.52
C ASP A 324 38.90 17.75 -9.16
N LEU A 325 38.86 16.92 -8.12
CA LEU A 325 38.59 17.34 -6.75
C LEU A 325 39.62 18.33 -6.20
N ASN A 326 40.85 18.38 -6.73
CA ASN A 326 41.86 19.32 -6.25
C ASN A 326 41.61 20.75 -6.73
N SER A 327 40.96 20.90 -7.88
CA SER A 327 40.55 22.21 -8.41
C SER A 327 39.38 22.83 -7.64
N LEU A 328 38.63 22.04 -6.87
CA LEU A 328 37.44 22.47 -6.14
C LEU A 328 37.78 23.00 -4.75
N GLN A 329 37.10 24.07 -4.33
CA GLN A 329 37.09 24.52 -2.93
C GLN A 329 36.21 23.61 -2.06
N ASP A 330 36.42 23.60 -0.74
CA ASP A 330 35.72 22.66 0.17
C ASP A 330 34.18 22.79 0.11
N LYS A 331 33.67 24.03 -0.02
CA LYS A 331 32.23 24.31 -0.14
C LYS A 331 31.69 24.19 -1.56
N GLU A 332 32.54 23.88 -2.52
CA GLU A 332 32.15 23.74 -3.92
C GLU A 332 31.50 22.39 -4.17
N TYR A 333 30.52 22.37 -5.08
CA TYR A 333 29.72 21.19 -5.38
C TYR A 333 30.42 20.28 -6.38
N ILE A 334 30.54 18.99 -6.01
CA ILE A 334 30.87 17.91 -6.94
C ILE A 334 29.64 17.62 -7.80
N PHE A 335 28.50 17.39 -7.13
CA PHE A 335 27.19 17.29 -7.74
C PHE A 335 26.35 18.47 -7.23
N SER A 336 25.94 19.33 -8.16
CA SER A 336 25.25 20.56 -7.84
C SER A 336 23.96 20.32 -7.08
N LYS A 337 23.66 21.25 -6.20
CA LYS A 337 22.31 21.40 -5.67
C LYS A 337 21.32 21.77 -6.77
N ILE A 338 20.16 21.13 -6.73
CA ILE A 338 19.04 21.39 -7.62
C ILE A 338 18.03 22.25 -6.86
N HIS A 339 18.28 23.56 -6.83
CA HIS A 339 17.43 24.53 -6.15
C HIS A 339 16.15 24.80 -6.96
N SER A 340 15.08 24.08 -6.65
CA SER A 340 13.74 24.40 -7.15
C SER A 340 12.77 24.40 -5.96
N LYS A 341 12.19 25.56 -5.65
CA LYS A 341 11.10 25.70 -4.65
C LYS A 341 9.83 24.91 -5.01
N ARG A 342 9.83 24.21 -6.16
CA ARG A 342 8.68 23.59 -6.79
C ARG A 342 8.92 22.13 -7.12
N TRP A 343 9.98 21.51 -6.62
CA TRP A 343 10.26 20.12 -7.00
C TRP A 343 9.08 19.19 -6.73
N ASP A 344 8.42 19.39 -5.60
CA ASP A 344 7.19 18.69 -5.23
C ASP A 344 6.04 18.87 -6.23
N ASP A 345 5.79 20.11 -6.65
CA ASP A 345 4.75 20.42 -7.64
C ASP A 345 5.11 19.83 -9.01
N TYR A 346 6.39 19.91 -9.38
CA TYR A 346 6.90 19.44 -10.66
C TYR A 346 6.98 17.94 -10.77
N ALA A 347 7.36 17.24 -9.70
CA ALA A 347 7.39 15.79 -9.64
C ALA A 347 6.03 15.22 -10.02
N ASN A 348 4.97 15.80 -9.46
CA ASN A 348 3.59 15.44 -9.77
C ASN A 348 3.19 15.86 -11.19
N GLU A 349 3.58 17.05 -11.65
CA GLU A 349 3.30 17.53 -13.02
C GLU A 349 3.94 16.63 -14.08
N ILE A 350 5.22 16.29 -13.93
CA ILE A 350 5.96 15.46 -14.87
C ILE A 350 5.40 14.03 -14.85
N LEU A 351 5.17 13.47 -13.67
CA LEU A 351 4.53 12.15 -13.57
C LEU A 351 3.17 12.13 -14.26
N ASN A 352 2.38 13.19 -14.22
CA ASN A 352 1.10 13.23 -14.93
C ASN A 352 1.25 13.20 -16.46
N LYS A 353 2.31 13.80 -17.00
CA LYS A 353 2.52 13.95 -18.46
C LYS A 353 3.27 12.79 -19.11
N LYS A 354 4.17 12.12 -18.39
CA LYS A 354 5.10 11.12 -18.93
C LYS A 354 4.57 9.71 -18.77
N GLU A 355 4.83 8.82 -19.72
CA GLU A 355 4.53 7.40 -19.56
C GLU A 355 5.55 6.73 -18.62
N LEU A 356 5.12 5.74 -17.84
CA LEU A 356 6.01 4.99 -16.93
C LEU A 356 7.06 4.16 -17.70
N THR A 357 6.79 3.89 -18.98
CA THR A 357 7.70 3.21 -19.91
C THR A 357 8.93 4.03 -20.25
N GLU A 358 8.91 5.35 -20.02
CA GLU A 358 9.99 6.30 -20.32
C GLU A 358 11.08 6.38 -19.23
N PHE A 359 10.94 5.64 -18.13
CA PHE A 359 11.94 5.63 -17.06
C PHE A 359 13.24 4.92 -17.48
N PRO A 360 14.43 5.44 -17.11
CA PRO A 360 15.71 4.81 -17.35
C PRO A 360 15.82 3.52 -16.53
N ASP A 361 16.65 2.57 -17.00
CA ASP A 361 16.69 1.21 -16.46
C ASP A 361 16.97 1.15 -14.94
N TYR A 362 17.81 2.05 -14.42
CA TYR A 362 18.12 2.12 -12.98
C TYR A 362 16.92 2.54 -12.10
N LEU A 363 15.95 3.26 -12.66
CA LEU A 363 14.70 3.62 -11.97
C LEU A 363 13.56 2.66 -12.29
N LYS A 364 13.57 2.06 -13.48
CA LYS A 364 12.47 1.26 -13.99
C LYS A 364 12.12 0.11 -13.05
N ASP A 365 13.12 -0.59 -12.50
CA ASP A 365 12.87 -1.67 -11.54
C ASP A 365 12.29 -1.14 -10.22
N ASN A 366 12.79 -0.01 -9.71
CA ASN A 366 12.29 0.62 -8.47
C ASN A 366 10.86 1.15 -8.61
N ILE A 367 10.58 1.89 -9.69
CA ILE A 367 9.25 2.44 -10.00
C ILE A 367 8.25 1.31 -10.30
N ASN A 368 8.66 0.30 -11.08
CA ASN A 368 7.81 -0.86 -11.33
C ASN A 368 7.48 -1.59 -10.04
N LYS A 369 8.48 -1.92 -9.22
CA LYS A 369 8.25 -2.55 -7.91
C LYS A 369 7.35 -1.70 -7.04
N LEU A 370 7.60 -0.39 -6.95
CA LEU A 370 6.82 0.54 -6.15
C LEU A 370 5.37 0.63 -6.61
N GLY A 371 5.12 0.89 -7.89
CA GLY A 371 3.78 1.06 -8.41
C GLY A 371 2.98 -0.24 -8.44
N LEU A 372 3.64 -1.35 -8.76
CA LEU A 372 3.06 -2.68 -8.65
C LEU A 372 2.75 -3.04 -7.19
N PHE A 373 3.65 -2.69 -6.26
CA PHE A 373 3.42 -2.89 -4.85
C PHE A 373 2.24 -2.07 -4.35
N ILE A 374 2.23 -0.76 -4.63
CA ILE A 374 1.16 0.16 -4.21
C ILE A 374 -0.16 -0.32 -4.81
N SER A 375 -0.21 -0.61 -6.12
CA SER A 375 -1.43 -1.11 -6.77
C SER A 375 -1.87 -2.45 -6.20
N CYS A 376 -0.96 -3.43 -6.05
CA CYS A 376 -1.27 -4.72 -5.44
C CYS A 376 -1.72 -4.56 -3.98
N TRP A 377 -1.11 -3.68 -3.20
CA TRP A 377 -1.45 -3.48 -1.81
C TRP A 377 -2.79 -2.74 -1.67
N ILE A 378 -3.06 -1.74 -2.51
CA ILE A 378 -4.37 -1.10 -2.64
C ILE A 378 -5.43 -2.15 -2.98
N VAL A 379 -5.18 -2.98 -4.00
CA VAL A 379 -6.11 -3.99 -4.53
C VAL A 379 -6.25 -5.22 -3.66
N SER A 380 -5.22 -5.63 -2.91
CA SER A 380 -5.22 -6.94 -2.23
C SER A 380 -4.64 -6.97 -0.80
N GLY A 381 -4.03 -5.87 -0.33
CA GLY A 381 -3.32 -5.81 0.96
C GLY A 381 -2.06 -6.68 1.01
N ARG A 382 -1.60 -7.19 -0.15
CA ARG A 382 -0.45 -8.11 -0.27
C ARG A 382 0.89 -7.37 -0.29
N LYS A 383 1.94 -8.02 0.23
CA LYS A 383 3.36 -7.66 0.06
C LYS A 383 4.01 -8.34 -1.16
N ASP A 384 3.34 -9.32 -1.76
CA ASP A 384 4.02 -10.33 -2.57
C ASP A 384 4.32 -9.88 -4.01
N THR A 385 5.57 -9.45 -4.23
CA THR A 385 6.16 -9.13 -5.53
C THR A 385 6.37 -10.38 -6.42
N ASN A 386 6.22 -11.60 -5.91
CA ASN A 386 6.46 -12.82 -6.70
C ASN A 386 5.26 -13.24 -7.56
N LYS A 387 4.02 -12.89 -7.20
CA LYS A 387 2.84 -13.15 -8.07
C LYS A 387 2.63 -12.13 -9.17
N ALA A 388 3.16 -10.91 -9.02
CA ALA A 388 3.17 -9.96 -10.11
C ALA A 388 4.07 -10.42 -11.28
N LYS A 389 5.07 -11.26 -11.02
CA LYS A 389 5.86 -11.92 -12.07
C LYS A 389 5.06 -12.94 -12.89
N GLN A 390 3.93 -13.47 -12.39
CA GLN A 390 3.09 -14.40 -13.15
C GLN A 390 2.09 -13.70 -14.08
N TYR A 391 1.94 -12.37 -13.98
CA TYR A 391 1.10 -11.56 -14.86
C TYR A 391 1.92 -10.63 -15.77
N ILE A 392 3.25 -10.77 -15.74
CA ILE A 392 4.16 -10.22 -16.74
C ILE A 392 4.68 -11.39 -17.57
N LEU A 393 3.78 -11.96 -18.39
CA LEU A 393 3.99 -12.59 -19.69
C LEU A 393 2.64 -13.12 -20.22
#